data_AF-A0A5K7SF52-F1
#
_entry.id   AF-A0A5K7SF52-F1
#
_cell.length_a   1.000
_cell.length_b   1.000
_cell.length_c   1.000
_cell.angle_alpha   90.00
_cell.angle_beta   90.00
_cell.angle_gamma   90.00
#
_symmetry.space_group_name_H-M   'P 1'
#
loop_
_entity.id
_entity.type
_entity.pdbx_description
1 polymer ?
#
loop_
_entity_poly.entity_id
_entity_poly.type
_entity_poly.pdbx_seq_one_letter_code
_entity_poly.pdbx_strand_id
1 'polypeptide(L)'
;MKFDVADDSTDMTIAAVNSVVDDLILAVILVSLVMFLFLRSYRNSLIVLIAIPTSLITAFAVMWLMGFTLNLMTLLAMSLIIGILVDDAIVILENIQRHLDMGKDKETAALEGRMEIGFQPFQLRWSMWLYSYRFCFCRYL
;
A
#
# COMPACT_ATOMS: atom_id res chain seq x y z
N MET A 1 -6.08 -50.97 6.03
CA MET A 1 -6.55 -49.88 6.91
C MET A 1 -6.38 -48.59 6.10
N LYS A 2 -7.49 -47.91 5.76
CA LYS A 2 -7.48 -46.66 5.00
C LYS A 2 -7.05 -45.55 5.97
N PHE A 3 -5.90 -44.93 5.72
CA PHE A 3 -5.49 -43.72 6.42
C PHE A 3 -6.35 -42.57 5.89
N ASP A 4 -7.26 -42.10 6.73
CA ASP A 4 -8.02 -40.88 6.53
C ASP A 4 -7.15 -39.73 7.04
N VAL A 5 -6.77 -38.81 6.15
CA VAL A 5 -5.94 -37.66 6.51
C VAL A 5 -6.82 -36.69 7.29
N ALA A 6 -6.67 -36.72 8.61
CA ALA A 6 -7.32 -35.80 9.52
C ALA A 6 -6.58 -34.45 9.49
N ASP A 7 -7.16 -33.50 8.76
CA ASP A 7 -6.83 -32.07 8.72
C ASP A 7 -5.49 -31.70 8.06
N ASP A 8 -5.52 -31.54 6.73
CA ASP A 8 -4.41 -31.03 5.93
C ASP A 8 -4.57 -29.51 5.75
N SER A 9 -4.00 -28.73 6.69
CA SER A 9 -3.97 -27.26 6.60
C SER A 9 -3.23 -26.73 5.36
N THR A 10 -2.50 -27.60 4.65
CA THR A 10 -1.84 -27.32 3.36
C THR A 10 -2.86 -26.99 2.27
N ASP A 11 -3.97 -27.73 2.18
CA ASP A 11 -5.01 -27.49 1.18
C ASP A 11 -5.74 -26.18 1.44
N MET A 12 -5.99 -25.83 2.71
CA MET A 12 -6.55 -24.53 3.09
C MET A 12 -5.58 -23.38 2.81
N THR A 13 -4.27 -23.59 2.96
CA THR A 13 -3.26 -22.57 2.66
C THR A 13 -3.12 -22.35 1.15
N ILE A 14 -3.14 -23.43 0.35
CA ILE A 14 -3.10 -23.34 -1.12
C ILE A 14 -4.38 -22.73 -1.67
N ALA A 15 -5.55 -23.11 -1.14
CA ALA A 15 -6.83 -22.51 -1.51
C ALA A 15 -6.87 -21.02 -1.14
N ALA A 16 -6.40 -20.63 0.05
CA ALA A 16 -6.30 -19.24 0.45
C ALA A 16 -5.33 -18.44 -0.44
N VAL A 17 -4.19 -19.02 -0.83
CA VAL A 17 -3.25 -18.37 -1.76
C VAL A 17 -3.88 -18.18 -3.14
N ASN A 18 -4.58 -19.18 -3.67
CA ASN A 18 -5.25 -19.06 -4.97
C ASN A 18 -6.35 -17.98 -4.94
N SER A 19 -7.15 -17.92 -3.88
CA SER A 19 -8.15 -16.85 -3.72
C SER A 19 -7.50 -15.46 -3.62
N VAL A 20 -6.38 -15.33 -2.90
CA VAL A 20 -5.65 -14.05 -2.82
C VAL A 20 -5.06 -13.63 -4.17
N VAL A 21 -4.63 -14.58 -5.00
CA VAL A 21 -4.14 -14.30 -6.36
C VAL A 21 -5.27 -13.78 -7.25
N ASP A 22 -6.44 -14.41 -7.21
CA ASP A 22 -7.62 -13.96 -7.96
C ASP A 22 -8.07 -12.56 -7.50
N ASP A 23 -8.10 -12.32 -6.19
CA ASP A 23 -8.39 -11.00 -5.60
C ASP A 23 -7.38 -9.94 -6.03
N LEU A 24 -6.09 -10.29 -6.12
CA LEU A 24 -5.03 -9.39 -6.59
C LEU A 24 -5.25 -8.98 -8.05
N ILE A 25 -5.62 -9.92 -8.91
CA ILE A 25 -5.92 -9.63 -10.32
C ILE A 25 -7.13 -8.71 -10.44
N LEU A 26 -8.21 -9.00 -9.70
CA LEU A 26 -9.40 -8.16 -9.67
C LEU A 26 -9.08 -6.75 -9.14
N ALA A 27 -8.28 -6.66 -8.07
CA ALA A 27 -7.83 -5.41 -7.49
C ALA A 27 -7.01 -4.57 -8.49
N VAL A 28 -6.08 -5.17 -9.22
CA VAL A 28 -5.26 -4.48 -10.24
C VAL A 28 -6.15 -3.89 -11.34
N ILE A 29 -7.13 -4.65 -11.84
CA ILE A 29 -8.07 -4.18 -12.86
C ILE A 29 -8.92 -3.02 -12.32
N LEU A 30 -9.48 -3.17 -11.12
CA LEU A 30 -10.35 -2.16 -10.50
C LEU A 30 -9.60 -0.87 -10.19
N VAL A 31 -8.39 -0.97 -9.62
CA VAL A 31 -7.51 0.16 -9.34
C VAL A 31 -7.09 0.86 -10.63
N SER A 32 -6.72 0.12 -11.68
CA SER A 32 -6.39 0.71 -12.98
C SER A 32 -7.55 1.54 -13.54
N LEU A 33 -8.80 1.07 -13.38
CA LEU A 33 -9.99 1.77 -13.85
C LEU A 33 -10.25 3.05 -13.03
N VAL A 34 -10.19 2.97 -11.70
CA VAL A 34 -10.37 4.12 -10.81
C VAL A 34 -9.30 5.18 -11.05
N MET A 35 -8.03 4.79 -11.16
CA MET A 35 -6.93 5.74 -11.42
C MET A 35 -7.04 6.41 -12.79
N PHE A 36 -7.50 5.67 -13.81
CA PHE A 36 -7.80 6.24 -15.13
C PHE A 36 -8.89 7.32 -15.05
N LEU A 37 -9.91 7.11 -14.21
CA LEU A 37 -11.01 8.05 -14.02
C LEU A 37 -10.58 9.32 -13.27
N PHE A 38 -9.69 9.21 -12.29
CA PHE A 38 -9.23 10.36 -11.50
C PHE A 38 -8.22 11.25 -12.22
N LEU A 39 -7.17 10.69 -12.83
CA LEU A 39 -6.01 11.49 -13.24
C LEU A 39 -6.05 11.98 -14.71
N ARG A 40 -6.96 11.47 -15.55
CA ARG A 40 -7.11 11.85 -16.98
C ARG A 40 -5.78 11.82 -17.80
N SER A 41 -4.74 11.20 -17.25
CA SER A 41 -3.37 11.12 -17.74
C SER A 41 -2.77 9.75 -17.41
N TYR A 42 -2.44 8.99 -18.45
CA TYR A 42 -2.02 7.59 -18.34
C TYR A 42 -0.67 7.39 -17.62
N ARG A 43 0.22 8.41 -17.66
CA ARG A 43 1.57 8.30 -17.08
C ARG A 43 1.57 8.32 -15.55
N ASN A 44 0.76 9.18 -14.93
CA ASN A 44 0.74 9.29 -13.46
C ASN A 44 0.04 8.08 -12.83
N SER A 45 -0.97 7.52 -13.52
CA SER A 45 -1.66 6.29 -13.11
C SER A 45 -0.71 5.08 -13.03
N LEU A 46 0.23 4.95 -13.98
CA LEU A 46 1.22 3.86 -13.98
C LEU A 46 2.14 3.87 -12.75
N ILE A 47 2.47 5.05 -12.22
CA ILE A 47 3.32 5.17 -11.03
C ILE A 47 2.60 4.56 -9.81
N VAL A 48 1.32 4.89 -9.63
CA VAL A 48 0.51 4.36 -8.53
C VAL A 48 0.28 2.85 -8.69
N LEU A 49 0.03 2.40 -9.92
CA LEU A 49 -0.19 0.99 -10.24
C LEU A 49 1.00 0.10 -9.86
N ILE A 50 2.22 0.60 -10.02
CA ILE A 50 3.45 -0.12 -9.64
C ILE A 50 3.74 0.05 -8.13
N ALA A 51 3.42 1.20 -7.54
CA ALA A 51 3.67 1.51 -6.13
C ALA A 51 2.89 0.60 -5.16
N ILE A 52 1.63 0.30 -5.46
CA ILE A 52 0.78 -0.56 -4.63
C ILE A 52 1.37 -1.98 -4.45
N PRO A 53 1.66 -2.75 -5.52
CA PRO A 53 2.20 -4.10 -5.38
C PRO A 53 3.63 -4.08 -4.81
N THR A 54 4.46 -3.09 -5.14
CA THR A 54 5.80 -2.99 -4.52
C THR A 54 5.74 -2.72 -3.02
N SER A 55 4.78 -1.93 -2.53
CA SER A 55 4.56 -1.74 -1.09
C SER A 55 4.19 -3.06 -0.40
N LEU A 56 3.34 -3.88 -1.02
CA LEU A 56 2.91 -5.15 -0.46
C LEU A 56 4.08 -6.14 -0.34
N ILE A 57 4.88 -6.27 -1.41
CA ILE A 57 6.09 -7.12 -1.43
C ILE A 57 7.07 -6.68 -0.34
N THR A 58 7.27 -5.37 -0.20
CA THR A 58 8.18 -4.82 0.82
C THR A 58 7.70 -5.13 2.23
N ALA A 59 6.39 -5.02 2.49
CA ALA A 59 5.81 -5.33 3.79
C ALA A 59 5.97 -6.82 4.15
N PHE A 60 5.74 -7.74 3.20
CA PHE A 60 6.00 -9.17 3.40
C PHE A 60 7.48 -9.48 3.65
N ALA A 61 8.39 -8.82 2.92
CA ALA A 61 9.83 -9.00 3.10
C ALA A 61 10.28 -8.58 4.52
N VAL A 62 9.76 -7.47 5.05
CA VAL A 62 10.06 -6.99 6.41
C VAL A 62 9.48 -7.92 7.47
N MET A 63 8.25 -8.41 7.29
CA MET A 63 7.65 -9.38 8.21
C MET A 63 8.45 -10.67 8.28
N TRP A 64 8.95 -11.15 7.14
CA TRP A 64 9.79 -12.34 7.09
C TRP A 64 11.12 -12.15 7.82
N LEU A 65 11.76 -10.99 7.66
CA LEU A 65 12.99 -10.61 8.39
C LEU A 65 12.78 -10.52 9.91
N MET A 66 11.61 -10.06 10.37
CA MET A 66 11.28 -9.94 11.79
C MET A 66 10.70 -11.25 12.40
N GLY A 67 10.49 -12.28 11.59
CA GLY A 67 9.92 -13.56 12.04
C GLY A 67 8.44 -13.49 12.41
N PHE A 68 7.69 -12.50 11.92
CA PHE A 68 6.25 -12.40 12.16
C PHE A 68 5.45 -13.34 11.26
N THR A 69 4.46 -14.03 11.83
CA THR A 69 3.53 -14.89 11.10
C THR A 69 2.30 -14.11 10.63
N LEU A 70 1.75 -14.50 9.48
CA LEU A 70 0.51 -13.92 8.95
C LEU A 70 -0.69 -14.39 9.76
N ASN A 71 -1.22 -13.50 10.60
CA ASN A 71 -2.42 -13.71 11.38
C ASN A 71 -3.44 -12.61 11.11
N LEU A 72 -4.68 -12.80 11.59
CA LEU A 72 -5.74 -11.79 11.45
C LEU A 72 -5.30 -10.40 11.91
N MET A 73 -4.55 -10.31 13.02
CA MET A 73 -4.05 -9.04 13.55
C MET A 73 -3.05 -8.34 12.61
N THR A 74 -2.14 -9.10 11.97
CA THR A 74 -1.16 -8.54 11.03
C THR A 74 -1.82 -8.16 9.71
N LEU A 75 -2.84 -8.91 9.29
CA LEU A 75 -3.64 -8.59 8.10
C LEU A 75 -4.42 -7.28 8.29
N LEU A 76 -5.02 -7.06 9.45
CA LEU A 76 -5.70 -5.79 9.78
C LEU A 76 -4.72 -4.61 9.88
N ALA A 77 -3.52 -4.85 10.42
CA ALA A 77 -2.49 -3.81 10.47
C ALA A 77 -1.97 -3.46 9.06
N MET A 78 -1.76 -4.47 8.20
CA MET A 78 -1.33 -4.30 6.82
C MET A 78 -2.34 -3.48 6.00
N SER A 79 -3.64 -3.79 6.10
CA SER A 79 -4.67 -3.06 5.33
C SER A 79 -4.73 -1.58 5.69
N LEU A 80 -4.60 -1.24 6.98
CA LEU A 80 -4.53 0.15 7.45
C LEU A 80 -3.29 0.87 6.91
N ILE A 81 -2.12 0.23 6.97
CA ILE A 81 -0.86 0.82 6.51
C ILE A 81 -0.89 1.09 5.01
N ILE A 82 -1.41 0.15 4.22
CA ILE A 82 -1.52 0.28 2.77
C ILE A 82 -2.37 1.51 2.41
N GLY A 83 -3.52 1.71 3.06
CA GLY A 83 -4.38 2.87 2.81
C GLY A 83 -3.63 4.19 3.00
N ILE A 84 -3.03 4.37 4.18
CA ILE A 84 -2.33 5.62 4.50
C ILE A 84 -1.12 5.83 3.54
N LEU A 85 -0.45 4.75 3.10
CA LEU A 85 0.71 4.86 2.20
C LEU A 85 0.33 5.24 0.78
N VAL A 86 -0.80 4.74 0.27
CA VAL A 86 -1.31 5.07 -1.06
C VAL A 86 -1.80 6.51 -1.12
N ASP A 87 -2.46 6.99 -0.05
CA ASP A 87 -2.95 8.36 0.03
C ASP A 87 -1.81 9.39 -0.09
N ASP A 88 -0.67 9.12 0.56
CA ASP A 88 0.53 9.98 0.49
C ASP A 88 1.05 10.13 -0.96
N ALA A 89 1.03 9.03 -1.73
CA ALA A 89 1.48 9.05 -3.12
C ALA A 89 0.51 9.84 -4.02
N ILE A 90 -0.79 9.73 -3.78
CA ILE A 90 -1.83 10.41 -4.58
C ILE A 90 -1.77 11.93 -4.36
N VAL A 91 -1.68 12.40 -3.10
CA VAL A 91 -1.64 13.84 -2.78
C VAL A 91 -0.46 14.53 -3.47
N ILE A 92 0.70 13.87 -3.50
CA ILE A 92 1.89 14.45 -4.15
C ILE A 92 1.73 14.50 -5.68
N LEU A 93 1.22 13.43 -6.27
CA LEU A 93 0.96 13.39 -7.72
C LEU A 93 -0.08 14.42 -8.15
N GLU A 94 -1.12 14.64 -7.34
CA GLU A 94 -2.14 15.66 -7.60
C GLU A 94 -1.54 17.07 -7.58
N ASN A 95 -0.68 17.39 -6.61
CA ASN A 95 -0.04 18.71 -6.58
C ASN A 95 0.92 18.92 -7.75
N ILE A 96 1.66 17.89 -8.17
CA ILE A 96 2.50 17.97 -9.38
C ILE A 96 1.63 18.18 -10.61
N GLN A 97 0.52 17.44 -10.74
CA GLN A 97 -0.43 17.62 -11.85
C GLN A 97 -1.03 19.02 -11.88
N ARG A 98 -1.41 19.57 -10.72
CA ARG A 98 -1.88 20.96 -10.59
C ARG A 98 -0.84 21.95 -11.08
N HIS A 99 0.45 21.73 -10.81
CA HIS A 99 1.54 22.56 -11.29
C HIS A 99 1.80 22.44 -12.80
N LEU A 100 1.60 21.24 -13.36
CA LEU A 100 1.66 21.01 -14.81
C LEU A 100 0.52 21.73 -15.53
N ASP A 101 -0.68 21.73 -14.97
CA ASP A 101 -1.86 22.41 -15.55
C ASP A 101 -1.72 23.95 -15.51
N MET A 102 -0.89 24.48 -14.61
CA MET A 102 -0.50 25.90 -14.57
C MET A 102 0.54 26.28 -15.65
N GLY A 103 0.95 25.35 -16.51
CA GLY A 103 1.84 25.60 -17.66
C GLY A 103 3.33 25.59 -17.34
N LYS A 104 3.74 25.08 -16.17
CA LYS A 104 5.16 24.92 -15.82
C LYS A 104 5.77 23.71 -16.53
N ASP A 105 7.07 23.78 -16.85
CA ASP A 105 7.80 22.63 -17.40
C ASP A 105 7.78 21.44 -16.42
N LYS A 106 7.83 20.21 -16.95
CA LYS A 106 7.66 18.98 -16.16
C LYS A 106 8.68 18.84 -15.05
N GLU A 107 9.92 19.27 -15.28
CA GLU A 107 10.98 19.15 -14.31
C GLU A 107 10.79 20.17 -13.17
N THR A 108 10.48 21.42 -13.54
CA THR A 108 10.19 22.50 -12.59
C THR A 108 8.94 22.21 -11.76
N ALA A 109 7.87 21.69 -12.38
CA ALA A 109 6.64 21.32 -11.70
C ALA A 109 6.85 20.18 -10.69
N ALA A 110 7.71 19.21 -11.00
CA ALA A 110 8.05 18.13 -10.06
C ALA A 110 8.88 18.63 -8.88
N LEU A 111 9.83 19.54 -9.10
CA LEU A 111 10.68 20.09 -8.05
C LEU A 111 9.90 21.01 -7.10
N GLU A 112 9.18 22.01 -7.64
CA GLU A 112 8.38 22.93 -6.83
C GLU A 112 7.22 22.22 -6.14
N GLY A 113 6.52 21.34 -6.87
CA GLY A 113 5.41 20.57 -6.34
C GLY A 113 5.82 19.62 -5.21
N ARG A 114 7.06 19.11 -5.20
CA ARG A 114 7.61 18.32 -4.08
C ARG A 114 8.04 19.20 -2.90
N MET A 115 8.65 20.35 -3.16
CA MET A 115 9.18 21.23 -2.12
C MET A 115 8.07 21.91 -1.28
N GLU A 116 6.92 22.21 -1.88
CA GLU A 116 5.82 22.89 -1.19
C GLU A 116 5.07 21.98 -0.19
N ILE A 117 4.85 20.71 -0.54
CA ILE A 117 4.00 19.79 0.23
C ILE A 117 4.73 18.56 0.75
N GLY A 118 6.00 18.34 0.37
CA GLY A 118 6.73 17.11 0.68
C GLY A 118 6.97 16.88 2.17
N PHE A 119 7.00 17.94 2.98
CA PHE A 119 7.17 17.83 4.43
C PHE A 119 5.91 17.36 5.16
N GLN A 120 4.73 17.62 4.60
CA GLN A 120 3.45 17.35 5.24
C GLN A 120 3.14 15.86 5.47
N PRO A 121 3.30 14.95 4.48
CA PRO A 121 3.07 13.52 4.70
C PRO A 121 4.06 12.92 5.70
N PHE A 122 5.31 13.41 5.74
CA PHE A 122 6.30 12.97 6.74
C PHE A 122 5.84 13.30 8.16
N GLN A 123 5.35 14.52 8.40
CA GLN A 123 4.88 14.95 9.70
C GLN A 123 3.62 14.19 10.16
N LEU A 124 2.67 13.96 9.25
CA LEU A 124 1.48 13.16 9.53
C LEU A 124 1.88 11.74 9.93
N ARG A 125 2.75 11.10 9.15
CA ARG A 125 3.26 9.76 9.43
C ARG A 125 3.98 9.67 10.76
N TRP A 126 4.82 10.66 11.09
CA TRP A 126 5.57 10.68 12.34
C TRP A 126 4.65 10.72 13.56
N SER A 127 3.61 11.56 13.52
CA SER A 127 2.64 11.64 14.62
C SER A 127 1.82 10.36 14.77
N MET A 128 1.41 9.74 13.66
CA MET A 128 0.64 8.51 13.64
C MET A 128 1.48 7.30 14.08
N TRP A 129 2.77 7.28 13.73
CA TRP A 129 3.72 6.28 14.19
C TRP A 129 3.94 6.37 15.69
N LEU A 130 4.10 7.57 16.24
CA LEU A 130 4.15 7.82 17.68
C LEU A 130 2.89 7.31 18.41
N TYR A 131 1.71 7.49 17.83
CA TYR A 131 0.46 6.97 18.38
C TYR A 131 0.39 5.44 18.32
N SER A 132 0.78 4.82 17.20
CA SER A 132 0.79 3.36 17.05
C SER A 132 1.82 2.69 17.97
N TYR A 133 3.01 3.28 18.09
CA TYR A 133 4.05 2.80 19.01
C TYR A 133 3.58 2.88 20.46
N ARG A 134 2.86 3.94 20.84
CA ARG A 134 2.20 4.04 22.14
C ARG A 134 1.20 2.91 22.37
N PHE A 135 0.40 2.58 21.35
CA PHE A 135 -0.60 1.51 21.43
C PHE A 135 0.02 0.12 21.52
N CYS A 136 1.10 -0.14 20.78
CA CYS A 136 1.86 -1.38 20.85
C CYS A 136 2.56 -1.56 22.21
N PHE A 137 3.14 -0.48 22.75
CA PHE A 137 3.83 -0.49 24.04
C PHE A 137 2.86 -0.62 25.24
N CYS A 138 1.64 -0.06 25.15
CA CYS A 138 0.61 -0.19 26.19
C CYS A 138 0.05 -1.61 26.36
N ARG A 139 0.32 -2.54 25.44
CA ARG A 139 -0.07 -3.96 25.61
C ARG A 139 1.08 -4.84 26.13
N TYR A 140 2.31 -4.31 26.19
CA TYR A 140 3.50 -5.04 26.64
C TYR A 140 3.92 -4.69 28.08
N LEU A 141 3.10 -3.89 28.80
CA LEU A 141 3.28 -3.44 30.18
C LEU A 141 1.97 -3.67 30.95
#